data_AF-A0A8T5FAG7-F1
#
_entry.id   AF-A0A8T5FAG7-F1
#
_cell.length_a   1.000
_cell.length_b   1.000
_cell.length_c   1.000
_cell.angle_alpha   90.00
_cell.angle_beta   90.00
_cell.angle_gamma   90.00
#
_symmetry.space_group_name_H-M   'P 1'
#
loop_
_entity.id
_entity.type
_entity.pdbx_description
1 polymer ?
#
loop_
_entity_poly.entity_id
_entity_poly.type
_entity_poly.pdbx_seq_one_letter_code
_entity_poly.pdbx_strand_id
1 'polypeptide(L)'
;MENEMILILVWAIIMTITLGILVVILLNLKKKHDLDIHDKENEIQEINLAIEKERVEQQEKFRTTIIQERSNANESSRHSLKGRIGEQMSPLFPEFYSKYQPSDARFLGSPIDYIIFKNMSEYDKKTKAEEVPIDVILVEIKSTKKAGLTEKEKAVRIAVEEGRVSFDVVRQNIEPQKELTQQQTKEKPPTKKLTREERHEKKELQKIEAKKDHPTAYEPWTISNDEFLKNYWNDESNKQSNDEKIDELCEKLDRSKGGIKSRLKKLGLD
;
A
#
# COMPACT_ATOMS: atom_id res chain seq x y z
N MET A 1 11.63 33.96 -101.16
CA MET A 1 11.07 34.78 -100.07
C MET A 1 9.61 34.43 -99.78
N GLU A 2 8.71 34.38 -100.78
CA GLU A 2 7.28 34.06 -100.54
C GLU A 2 7.04 32.67 -99.90
N ASN A 3 7.68 31.61 -100.42
CA ASN A 3 7.50 30.25 -99.87
C ASN A 3 8.00 30.10 -98.42
N GLU A 4 9.07 30.82 -98.05
CA GLU A 4 9.61 30.79 -96.68
C GLU A 4 8.67 31.50 -95.70
N MET A 5 8.07 32.63 -96.12
CA MET A 5 7.06 33.33 -95.32
C MET A 5 5.81 32.46 -95.10
N ILE A 6 5.34 31.77 -96.14
CA ILE A 6 4.20 30.85 -96.03
C ILE A 6 4.52 29.71 -95.05
N LEU A 7 5.73 29.13 -95.11
CA LEU A 7 6.13 28.05 -94.22
C LEU A 7 6.18 28.50 -92.74
N ILE A 8 6.71 29.69 -92.46
CA ILE A 8 6.76 30.25 -91.09
C ILE A 8 5.34 30.47 -90.55
N LEU A 9 4.42 31.00 -91.36
CA LEU A 9 3.02 31.19 -90.95
C LEU A 9 2.32 29.86 -90.66
N VAL A 10 2.57 28.82 -91.46
CA VAL A 10 2.02 27.47 -91.23
C VAL A 10 2.55 26.90 -89.90
N TRP A 11 3.84 27.00 -89.62
CA TRP A 11 4.40 26.55 -88.34
C TRP A 11 3.87 27.34 -87.14
N ALA A 12 3.65 28.65 -87.28
CA ALA A 12 3.05 29.46 -86.22
C ALA A 12 1.61 29.03 -85.90
N ILE A 13 0.82 28.70 -86.92
CA ILE A 13 -0.54 28.17 -86.74
C ILE A 13 -0.51 26.80 -86.06
N ILE A 14 0.38 25.89 -86.49
CA ILE A 14 0.53 24.57 -85.87
C ILE A 14 0.94 24.71 -84.40
N MET A 15 1.92 25.57 -84.09
CA MET A 15 2.38 25.81 -82.71
C MET A 15 1.26 26.36 -81.81
N THR A 16 0.45 27.30 -82.30
CA THR A 16 -0.66 27.86 -81.51
C THR A 16 -1.77 26.82 -81.25
N ILE A 17 -2.10 25.98 -82.24
CA ILE A 17 -3.05 24.88 -82.07
C ILE A 17 -2.51 23.84 -81.08
N THR A 18 -1.25 23.42 -81.23
CA THR A 18 -0.63 22.45 -80.30
C THR A 18 -0.56 22.99 -78.87
N LEU A 19 -0.24 24.27 -78.69
CA LEU A 19 -0.25 24.94 -77.38
C LEU A 19 -1.66 24.97 -76.78
N GLY A 20 -2.69 25.27 -77.58
CA GLY A 20 -4.08 25.24 -77.14
C GLY A 20 -4.52 23.84 -76.68
N ILE A 21 -4.17 22.80 -77.44
CA ILE A 21 -4.45 21.40 -77.07
C ILE A 21 -3.73 21.03 -75.77
N LEU A 22 -2.45 21.41 -75.63
CA LEU A 22 -1.66 21.16 -74.43
C LEU A 22 -2.29 21.82 -73.20
N VAL A 23 -2.73 23.08 -73.32
CA VAL A 23 -3.42 23.80 -72.23
C VAL A 23 -4.71 23.10 -71.83
N VAL A 24 -5.52 22.64 -72.79
CA VAL A 24 -6.76 21.89 -72.49
C VAL A 24 -6.46 20.58 -71.76
N ILE A 25 -5.41 19.85 -72.18
CA ILE A 25 -4.96 18.63 -71.51
C ILE A 25 -4.55 18.94 -70.06
N LEU A 26 -3.77 19.99 -69.83
CA LEU A 26 -3.33 20.38 -68.49
C LEU A 26 -4.50 20.78 -67.58
N LEU A 27 -5.49 21.51 -68.10
CA LEU A 27 -6.69 21.88 -67.35
C LEU A 27 -7.53 20.66 -66.97
N ASN A 28 -7.69 19.70 -67.87
CA ASN A 28 -8.41 18.45 -67.60
C ASN A 28 -7.69 17.57 -66.59
N LEU A 29 -6.35 17.48 -66.67
CA LEU A 29 -5.53 16.74 -65.70
C LEU A 29 -5.63 17.37 -64.30
N LYS A 30 -5.52 18.70 -64.22
CA LYS A 30 -5.65 19.42 -62.95
C LYS A 30 -7.04 19.19 -62.32
N LYS A 31 -8.11 19.32 -63.11
CA LYS A 31 -9.48 19.09 -62.63
C LYS A 31 -9.68 17.67 -62.11
N LYS A 32 -9.13 16.66 -62.80
CA LYS A 32 -9.20 15.27 -62.34
C LYS A 32 -8.44 15.05 -61.03
N HIS A 33 -7.26 15.66 -60.89
CA HIS A 33 -6.45 15.57 -59.69
C HIS A 33 -7.10 16.28 -58.49
N ASP A 34 -7.70 17.45 -58.71
CA ASP A 34 -8.41 18.21 -57.66
C ASP A 34 -9.63 17.42 -57.13
N LEU A 35 -10.35 16.71 -58.01
CA LEU A 35 -11.44 15.81 -57.61
C LEU A 35 -10.94 14.62 -56.80
N ASP A 36 -9.86 13.99 -57.22
CA ASP A 36 -9.28 12.83 -56.52
C ASP A 36 -8.74 13.22 -55.13
N ILE A 37 -8.12 14.39 -55.00
CA ILE A 37 -7.72 14.95 -53.69
C ILE A 37 -8.96 15.10 -52.80
N HIS A 38 -10.03 15.71 -53.30
CA HIS A 38 -11.22 15.97 -52.49
C HIS A 38 -11.90 14.68 -52.02
N ASP A 39 -12.00 13.67 -52.89
CA ASP A 39 -12.54 12.36 -52.52
C ASP A 39 -11.67 11.68 -51.45
N LYS A 40 -10.34 11.77 -51.56
CA LYS A 40 -9.41 11.24 -50.56
C LYS A 40 -9.51 11.98 -49.22
N GLU A 41 -9.69 13.30 -49.25
CA GLU A 41 -9.91 14.09 -48.03
C GLU A 41 -11.20 13.68 -47.31
N ASN A 42 -12.29 13.45 -48.06
CA ASN A 42 -13.55 12.97 -47.50
C ASN A 42 -13.42 11.57 -46.89
N GLU A 43 -12.74 10.65 -47.56
CA GLU A 43 -12.46 9.29 -47.05
C GLU A 43 -11.65 9.34 -45.74
N ILE A 44 -10.62 10.20 -45.68
CA ILE A 44 -9.83 10.42 -44.45
C ILE A 44 -10.69 11.00 -43.32
N GLN A 45 -11.59 11.93 -43.62
CA GLN A 45 -12.49 12.50 -42.61
C GLN A 45 -13.43 11.46 -42.03
N GLU A 46 -14.01 10.59 -42.86
CA GLU A 46 -14.89 9.51 -42.40
C GLU A 46 -14.16 8.51 -41.50
N ILE A 47 -12.93 8.12 -41.88
CA ILE A 47 -12.10 7.21 -41.09
C ILE A 47 -11.76 7.83 -39.73
N ASN A 48 -11.35 9.10 -39.70
CA ASN A 48 -11.03 9.78 -38.44
C ASN A 48 -12.25 9.90 -37.53
N LEU A 49 -13.43 10.17 -38.10
CA LEU A 49 -14.68 10.22 -37.34
C LEU A 49 -15.06 8.85 -36.75
N ALA A 50 -14.86 7.77 -37.50
CA ALA A 50 -15.10 6.42 -37.02
C ALA A 50 -14.15 6.04 -35.87
N ILE A 51 -12.86 6.35 -36.02
CA ILE A 51 -11.85 6.14 -34.98
C ILE A 51 -12.22 6.91 -33.70
N GLU A 52 -12.60 8.18 -33.82
CA GLU A 52 -12.93 8.98 -32.64
C GLU A 52 -14.18 8.47 -31.92
N LYS A 53 -15.21 8.06 -32.66
CA LYS A 53 -16.41 7.42 -32.08
C LYS A 53 -16.05 6.14 -31.33
N GLU A 54 -15.23 5.28 -31.94
CA GLU A 54 -14.80 4.04 -31.31
C GLU A 54 -13.98 4.32 -30.03
N ARG A 55 -13.09 5.31 -30.05
CA ARG A 55 -12.30 5.70 -28.88
C ARG A 55 -13.18 6.21 -27.74
N VAL A 56 -14.16 7.05 -28.04
CA VAL A 56 -15.12 7.55 -27.05
C VAL A 56 -15.93 6.40 -26.45
N GLU A 57 -16.46 5.50 -27.29
CA GLU A 57 -17.25 4.35 -26.82
C GLU A 57 -16.41 3.40 -25.95
N GLN A 58 -15.16 3.12 -26.34
CA GLN A 58 -14.25 2.32 -25.53
C GLN A 58 -13.91 3.00 -24.20
N GLN A 59 -13.70 4.32 -24.20
CA GLN A 59 -13.41 5.07 -22.99
C GLN A 59 -14.61 5.10 -22.02
N GLU A 60 -15.83 5.21 -22.54
CA GLU A 60 -17.06 5.12 -21.73
C GLU A 60 -17.25 3.72 -21.15
N LYS A 61 -17.06 2.67 -21.96
CA LYS A 61 -17.12 1.27 -21.50
C LYS A 61 -16.10 1.02 -20.40
N PHE A 62 -14.83 1.40 -20.63
CA PHE A 62 -13.76 1.26 -19.65
C PHE A 62 -14.06 2.02 -18.35
N ARG A 63 -14.52 3.26 -18.44
CA ARG A 63 -14.91 4.07 -17.27
C ARG A 63 -16.04 3.40 -16.48
N THR A 64 -17.04 2.86 -17.17
CA THR A 64 -18.20 2.20 -16.55
C THR A 64 -17.77 0.90 -15.86
N THR A 65 -16.94 0.08 -16.51
CA THR A 65 -16.38 -1.14 -15.92
C THR A 65 -15.55 -0.83 -14.68
N ILE A 66 -14.66 0.17 -14.73
CA ILE A 66 -13.84 0.57 -13.57
C ILE A 66 -14.71 1.07 -12.41
N ILE A 67 -15.79 1.82 -12.68
CA ILE A 67 -16.72 2.29 -11.65
C ILE A 67 -17.48 1.10 -11.03
N GLN A 68 -17.97 0.18 -11.85
CA GLN A 68 -18.67 -1.03 -11.39
C GLN A 68 -17.74 -1.94 -10.58
N GLU A 69 -16.53 -2.21 -11.06
CA GLU A 69 -15.53 -3.01 -10.36
C GLU A 69 -15.12 -2.37 -9.03
N ARG A 70 -14.92 -1.04 -8.99
CA ARG A 70 -14.64 -0.32 -7.74
C ARG A 70 -15.82 -0.39 -6.77
N SER A 71 -17.05 -0.25 -7.25
CA SER A 71 -18.25 -0.37 -6.41
C SER A 71 -18.42 -1.77 -5.85
N ASN A 72 -18.31 -2.80 -6.70
CA ASN A 72 -18.45 -4.21 -6.32
C ASN A 72 -17.33 -4.67 -5.39
N ALA A 73 -16.09 -4.25 -5.64
CA ALA A 73 -14.96 -4.53 -4.76
C ALA A 73 -15.12 -3.84 -3.39
N ASN A 74 -15.64 -2.61 -3.35
CA ASN A 74 -15.83 -1.89 -2.09
C ASN A 74 -17.02 -2.43 -1.27
N GLU A 75 -18.14 -2.80 -1.89
CA GLU A 75 -19.31 -3.33 -1.18
C GLU A 75 -19.11 -4.75 -0.67
N SER A 76 -18.52 -5.62 -1.48
CA SER A 76 -18.21 -7.00 -1.08
C SER A 76 -17.10 -7.03 -0.03
N SER A 77 -16.04 -6.24 -0.21
CA SER A 77 -14.98 -6.16 0.80
C SER A 77 -15.47 -5.54 2.10
N ARG A 78 -16.35 -4.52 2.08
CA ARG A 78 -16.90 -3.92 3.31
C ARG A 78 -17.82 -4.88 4.05
N HIS A 79 -18.66 -5.66 3.37
CA HIS A 79 -19.49 -6.67 4.04
C HIS A 79 -18.65 -7.81 4.63
N SER A 80 -17.67 -8.34 3.88
CA SER A 80 -16.79 -9.40 4.37
C SER A 80 -15.85 -8.91 5.48
N LEU A 81 -15.33 -7.68 5.36
CA LEU A 81 -14.47 -7.06 6.38
C LEU A 81 -15.26 -6.73 7.64
N LYS A 82 -16.48 -6.20 7.52
CA LYS A 82 -17.38 -5.99 8.66
C LYS A 82 -17.78 -7.30 9.33
N GLY A 83 -17.97 -8.37 8.54
CA GLY A 83 -18.17 -9.74 9.03
C GLY A 83 -17.00 -10.20 9.90
N ARG A 84 -15.77 -10.18 9.35
CA ARG A 84 -14.54 -10.58 10.07
C ARG A 84 -14.22 -9.72 11.29
N ILE A 85 -14.43 -8.41 11.20
CA ILE A 85 -14.29 -7.51 12.36
C ILE A 85 -15.36 -7.86 13.40
N GLY A 86 -16.59 -8.14 12.97
CA GLY A 86 -17.67 -8.59 13.85
C GLY A 86 -17.34 -9.90 14.57
N GLU A 87 -16.76 -10.87 13.85
CA GLU A 87 -16.25 -12.13 14.42
C GLU A 87 -15.23 -11.83 15.51
N GLN A 88 -14.15 -11.11 15.21
CA GLN A 88 -13.08 -10.82 16.19
C GLN A 88 -13.52 -9.96 17.39
N MET A 89 -14.51 -9.10 17.19
CA MET A 89 -15.06 -8.22 18.24
C MET A 89 -16.25 -8.86 18.95
N SER A 90 -16.60 -10.12 18.63
CA SER A 90 -17.75 -10.82 19.19
C SER A 90 -17.85 -10.79 20.71
N PRO A 91 -16.75 -10.95 21.48
CA PRO A 91 -16.80 -10.90 22.94
C PRO A 91 -17.27 -9.56 23.52
N LEU A 92 -17.32 -8.48 22.73
CA LEU A 92 -17.81 -7.17 23.16
C LEU A 92 -19.32 -6.98 22.94
N PHE A 93 -19.99 -7.91 22.27
CA PHE A 93 -21.43 -7.80 22.00
C PHE A 93 -22.29 -8.55 23.04
N PRO A 94 -23.48 -8.02 23.40
CA PRO A 94 -24.36 -8.60 24.41
C PRO A 94 -24.69 -10.06 24.21
N GLU A 95 -24.87 -10.48 22.95
CA GLU A 95 -25.21 -11.85 22.59
C GLU A 95 -24.12 -12.85 22.97
N PHE A 96 -22.86 -12.40 23.05
CA PHE A 96 -21.72 -13.21 23.46
C PHE A 96 -21.53 -13.17 24.97
N TYR A 97 -21.36 -11.98 25.57
CA TYR A 97 -21.03 -11.88 27.00
C TYR A 97 -22.19 -12.22 27.94
N SER A 98 -23.42 -12.35 27.42
CA SER A 98 -24.55 -12.92 28.17
C SER A 98 -24.48 -14.46 28.32
N LYS A 99 -23.69 -15.13 27.48
CA LYS A 99 -23.54 -16.60 27.47
C LYS A 99 -22.18 -17.05 27.96
N TYR A 100 -21.14 -16.27 27.67
CA TYR A 100 -19.76 -16.67 27.88
C TYR A 100 -18.94 -15.52 28.44
N GLN A 101 -18.01 -15.84 29.34
CA GLN A 101 -17.07 -14.85 29.84
C GLN A 101 -16.02 -14.52 28.76
N PRO A 102 -15.84 -13.24 28.38
CA PRO A 102 -14.88 -12.86 27.34
C PRO A 102 -13.44 -13.30 27.59
N SER A 103 -13.00 -13.35 28.86
CA SER A 103 -11.63 -13.78 29.23
C SER A 103 -11.37 -15.27 28.97
N ASP A 104 -12.42 -16.08 28.88
CA ASP A 104 -12.36 -17.53 28.66
C ASP A 104 -12.36 -17.90 27.17
N ALA A 105 -12.64 -16.94 26.30
CA ALA A 105 -12.71 -17.13 24.86
C ALA A 105 -11.32 -16.98 24.21
N ARG A 106 -11.02 -17.82 23.23
CA ARG A 106 -9.85 -17.71 22.35
C ARG A 106 -10.33 -17.74 20.90
N PHE A 107 -9.92 -16.73 20.15
CA PHE A 107 -10.20 -16.66 18.72
C PHE A 107 -9.31 -17.65 17.95
N LEU A 108 -9.91 -18.38 17.01
CA LEU A 108 -9.26 -19.31 16.09
C LEU A 108 -9.47 -18.86 14.62
N GLY A 109 -10.71 -18.54 14.25
CA GLY A 109 -11.14 -18.26 12.87
C GLY A 109 -11.56 -19.51 12.09
N SER A 110 -11.80 -19.39 10.78
CA SER A 110 -12.35 -20.48 9.96
C SER A 110 -11.59 -21.82 10.10
N PRO A 111 -12.28 -22.96 10.29
CA PRO A 111 -13.74 -23.17 10.16
C PRO A 111 -14.58 -22.94 11.43
N ILE A 112 -14.00 -22.49 12.55
CA ILE A 112 -14.71 -22.19 13.81
C ILE A 112 -14.09 -20.96 14.47
N ASP A 113 -14.85 -19.88 14.62
CA ASP A 113 -14.30 -18.61 15.10
C ASP A 113 -13.68 -18.63 16.51
N TYR A 114 -14.29 -19.31 17.48
CA TYR A 114 -13.87 -19.31 18.87
C TYR A 114 -13.84 -20.70 19.49
N ILE A 115 -12.90 -20.89 20.42
CA ILE A 115 -12.94 -21.92 21.45
C ILE A 115 -13.07 -21.24 22.81
N ILE A 116 -13.98 -21.73 23.64
CA ILE A 116 -14.26 -21.18 24.97
C ILE A 116 -13.89 -22.24 25.99
N PHE A 117 -12.99 -21.89 26.91
CA PHE A 117 -12.64 -22.70 28.06
C PHE A 117 -13.44 -22.19 29.25
N LYS A 118 -14.71 -22.57 29.35
CA LYS A 118 -15.62 -22.01 30.33
C LYS A 118 -15.10 -22.28 31.76
N ASN A 119 -15.14 -21.25 32.60
CA ASN A 119 -14.63 -21.22 33.98
C ASN A 119 -13.09 -21.17 34.08
N MET A 120 -12.36 -21.05 32.97
CA MET A 120 -10.89 -21.00 32.99
C MET A 120 -10.37 -19.75 33.71
N SER A 121 -11.11 -18.63 33.71
CA SER A 121 -10.73 -17.44 34.48
C SER A 121 -10.74 -17.64 35.99
N GLU A 122 -11.43 -18.67 36.48
CA GLU A 122 -11.47 -19.04 37.91
C GLU A 122 -10.30 -19.97 38.28
N TYR A 123 -9.47 -20.35 37.30
CA TYR A 123 -8.40 -21.29 37.46
C TYR A 123 -7.07 -20.58 37.77
N ASP A 124 -6.52 -20.82 38.96
CA ASP A 124 -5.21 -20.33 39.37
C ASP A 124 -4.21 -21.49 39.59
N LYS A 125 -3.03 -21.19 40.15
CA LYS A 125 -1.97 -22.20 40.39
C LYS A 125 -2.35 -23.25 41.46
N LYS A 126 -3.37 -23.00 42.26
CA LYS A 126 -3.83 -23.82 43.38
C LYS A 126 -5.14 -24.52 43.07
N THR A 127 -5.94 -23.99 42.14
CA THR A 127 -7.19 -24.61 41.68
C THR A 127 -6.90 -25.99 41.06
N LYS A 128 -7.71 -26.98 41.44
CA LYS A 128 -7.68 -28.32 40.85
C LYS A 128 -8.81 -28.50 39.83
N ALA A 129 -8.62 -29.41 38.89
CA ALA A 129 -9.53 -29.56 37.76
C ALA A 129 -10.87 -30.14 38.19
N GLU A 130 -10.84 -30.90 39.29
CA GLU A 130 -12.02 -31.50 39.92
C GLU A 130 -12.86 -30.47 40.69
N GLU A 131 -12.27 -29.33 41.09
CA GLU A 131 -12.95 -28.28 41.86
C GLU A 131 -13.72 -27.33 40.94
N VAL A 132 -13.14 -27.01 39.77
CA VAL A 132 -13.75 -26.15 38.76
C VAL A 132 -13.74 -26.89 37.41
N PRO A 133 -14.85 -27.54 37.02
CA PRO A 133 -14.91 -28.23 35.74
C PRO A 133 -14.83 -27.23 34.59
N ILE A 134 -13.99 -27.56 33.60
CA ILE A 134 -13.80 -26.77 32.38
C ILE A 134 -14.59 -27.38 31.23
N ASP A 135 -15.54 -26.63 30.69
CA ASP A 135 -16.20 -26.98 29.43
C ASP A 135 -15.39 -26.40 28.27
N VAL A 136 -15.11 -27.22 27.25
CA VAL A 136 -14.50 -26.79 26.00
C VAL A 136 -15.58 -26.64 24.93
N ILE A 137 -15.88 -25.41 24.54
CA ILE A 137 -17.01 -25.09 23.65
C ILE A 137 -16.48 -24.48 22.36
N LEU A 138 -16.79 -25.09 21.22
CA LEU A 138 -16.54 -24.54 19.90
C LEU A 138 -17.70 -23.61 19.50
N VAL A 139 -17.39 -22.38 19.11
CA VAL A 139 -18.38 -21.35 18.79
C VAL A 139 -18.06 -20.73 17.44
N GLU A 140 -19.00 -20.84 16.52
CA GLU A 140 -19.00 -20.11 15.24
C GLU A 140 -19.88 -18.87 15.37
N ILE A 141 -19.39 -17.72 14.93
CA ILE A 141 -20.13 -16.46 14.96
C ILE A 141 -20.79 -16.22 13.61
N LYS A 142 -22.08 -15.91 13.64
CA LYS A 142 -22.80 -15.45 12.45
C LYS A 142 -23.28 -14.02 12.65
N SER A 143 -22.92 -13.16 11.71
CA SER A 143 -23.27 -11.73 11.71
C SER A 143 -24.78 -11.47 11.57
N THR A 144 -25.57 -12.45 11.12
CA THR A 144 -27.04 -12.34 11.00
C THR A 144 -27.73 -13.63 11.43
N LYS A 145 -28.95 -13.51 11.98
CA LYS A 145 -29.78 -14.66 12.39
C LYS A 145 -30.16 -15.62 11.26
N LYS A 146 -30.06 -15.18 10.00
CA LYS A 146 -30.38 -15.99 8.81
C LYS A 146 -29.16 -16.67 8.19
N ALA A 147 -27.95 -16.33 8.63
CA ALA A 147 -26.73 -16.95 8.12
C ALA A 147 -26.60 -18.37 8.70
N GLY A 148 -26.65 -19.37 7.82
CA GLY A 148 -26.45 -20.76 8.17
C GLY A 148 -24.98 -21.15 8.26
N LEU A 149 -24.73 -22.35 8.79
CA LEU A 149 -23.39 -22.93 8.81
C LEU A 149 -22.93 -23.29 7.38
N THR A 150 -21.64 -23.07 7.08
CA THR A 150 -21.01 -23.59 5.87
C THR A 150 -20.81 -25.11 5.95
N GLU A 151 -20.54 -25.77 4.82
CA GLU A 151 -20.32 -27.23 4.81
C GLU A 151 -19.16 -27.65 5.72
N LYS A 152 -18.10 -26.84 5.82
CA LYS A 152 -16.97 -27.09 6.72
C LYS A 152 -17.37 -26.97 8.19
N GLU A 153 -18.11 -25.91 8.55
CA GLU A 153 -18.64 -25.72 9.91
C GLU A 153 -19.61 -26.85 10.31
N LYS A 154 -20.48 -27.28 9.39
CA LYS A 154 -21.38 -28.42 9.61
C LYS A 154 -20.59 -29.70 9.89
N ALA A 155 -19.51 -29.96 9.14
CA ALA A 155 -18.67 -31.13 9.36
C ALA A 155 -18.00 -31.11 10.75
N VAL A 156 -17.54 -29.93 11.21
CA VAL A 156 -16.99 -29.78 12.57
C VAL A 156 -18.06 -30.01 13.62
N ARG A 157 -19.26 -29.44 13.46
CA ARG A 157 -20.40 -29.66 14.37
C ARG A 157 -20.72 -31.15 14.51
N ILE A 158 -20.83 -31.88 13.40
CA ILE A 158 -21.08 -33.32 13.41
C ILE A 158 -19.95 -34.07 14.13
N ALA A 159 -18.68 -33.69 13.90
CA ALA A 159 -17.56 -34.32 14.61
C ALA A 159 -17.64 -34.13 16.13
N VAL A 160 -18.04 -32.95 16.60
CA VAL A 160 -18.26 -32.69 18.03
C VAL A 160 -19.46 -33.47 18.57
N GLU A 161 -20.59 -33.46 17.87
CA GLU A 161 -21.82 -34.18 18.25
C GLU A 161 -21.61 -35.70 18.32
N GLU A 162 -20.74 -36.26 17.47
CA GLU A 162 -20.35 -37.67 17.46
C GLU A 162 -19.20 -38.01 18.44
N GLY A 163 -18.70 -37.02 19.20
CA GLY A 163 -17.61 -37.24 20.16
C GLY A 163 -16.24 -37.47 19.53
N ARG A 164 -16.03 -37.11 18.26
CA ARG A 164 -14.74 -37.17 17.55
C ARG A 164 -13.83 -35.99 17.93
N VAL A 165 -13.65 -35.80 19.24
CA VAL A 165 -12.80 -34.76 19.84
C VAL A 165 -11.80 -35.45 20.76
N SER A 166 -10.51 -35.16 20.60
CA SER A 166 -9.43 -35.76 21.37
C SER A 166 -8.44 -34.70 21.86
N PHE A 167 -7.90 -34.90 23.06
CA PHE A 167 -6.81 -34.09 23.59
C PHE A 167 -5.49 -34.82 23.38
N ASP A 168 -4.56 -34.22 22.65
CA ASP A 168 -3.24 -34.79 22.39
C ASP A 168 -2.13 -33.80 22.79
N VAL A 169 -1.03 -34.34 23.30
CA VAL A 169 0.15 -33.56 23.73
C VAL A 169 1.31 -33.90 22.83
N VAL A 170 1.44 -33.15 21.74
CA VAL A 170 2.60 -33.24 20.86
C VAL A 170 3.76 -32.45 21.47
N ARG A 171 4.76 -33.17 21.99
CA ARG A 171 6.01 -32.56 22.46
C ARG A 171 6.95 -32.43 21.28
N GLN A 172 7.17 -31.20 20.82
CA GLN A 172 8.20 -30.93 19.84
C GLN A 172 9.55 -30.90 20.56
N ASN A 173 10.46 -31.81 20.21
CA ASN A 173 11.85 -31.71 20.64
C ASN A 173 12.53 -30.65 19.76
N ILE A 174 12.34 -29.39 20.13
CA ILE A 174 13.01 -28.27 19.47
C ILE A 174 14.42 -28.18 20.07
N GLU A 175 15.33 -29.01 19.57
CA GLU A 175 16.75 -28.78 19.81
C GLU A 175 17.11 -27.40 19.21
N PRO A 176 17.86 -26.54 19.92
CA PRO A 176 18.31 -25.28 19.35
C PRO A 176 19.20 -25.57 18.13
N GLN A 177 18.69 -25.35 16.93
CA GLN A 177 19.45 -25.51 15.70
C GLN A 177 20.63 -24.52 15.69
N LYS A 178 21.84 -25.04 15.50
CA LYS A 178 22.99 -24.25 15.04
C LYS A 178 22.70 -23.85 13.58
N GLU A 179 22.36 -22.59 13.35
CA GLU A 179 21.99 -22.07 12.03
C GLU A 179 23.16 -22.13 11.02
N LEU A 180 23.00 -22.95 9.98
CA LEU A 180 23.59 -22.76 8.65
C LEU A 180 22.56 -21.99 7.83
N THR A 181 22.83 -20.72 7.48
CA THR A 181 21.89 -19.91 6.68
C THR A 181 22.47 -19.59 5.31
N GLN A 182 21.87 -20.15 4.26
CA GLN A 182 21.67 -19.43 3.00
C GLN A 182 20.22 -19.64 2.51
N GLN A 183 19.59 -18.51 2.17
CA GLN A 183 18.40 -18.30 1.31
C GLN A 183 16.97 -18.34 1.93
N GLN A 184 16.52 -17.12 2.27
CA GLN A 184 15.17 -16.50 2.13
C GLN A 184 13.88 -17.30 2.43
N THR A 185 13.25 -17.07 3.60
CA THR A 185 11.91 -16.41 3.76
C THR A 185 11.49 -16.25 5.23
N LYS A 186 11.42 -14.99 5.69
CA LYS A 186 10.60 -14.38 6.78
C LYS A 186 10.33 -15.18 8.08
N GLU A 187 11.36 -15.36 8.90
CA GLU A 187 11.26 -15.34 10.37
C GLU A 187 11.98 -14.09 10.92
N LYS A 188 11.61 -13.61 12.12
CA LYS A 188 12.27 -12.48 12.80
C LYS A 188 13.78 -12.78 12.91
N PRO A 189 14.68 -11.81 12.60
CA PRO A 189 16.09 -12.15 12.38
C PRO A 189 16.77 -12.61 13.68
N PRO A 190 17.61 -13.66 13.63
CA PRO A 190 18.38 -14.11 14.77
C PRO A 190 19.43 -13.04 15.09
N THR A 191 19.48 -12.60 16.34
CA THR A 191 20.46 -11.61 16.79
C THR A 191 21.82 -12.28 16.92
N LYS A 192 22.64 -12.22 15.86
CA LYS A 192 24.08 -12.50 15.97
C LYS A 192 24.62 -11.63 17.11
N LYS A 193 25.03 -12.24 18.23
CA LYS A 193 25.76 -11.49 19.27
C LYS A 193 27.06 -11.05 18.64
N LEU A 194 27.12 -9.79 18.19
CA LEU A 194 28.35 -9.21 17.64
C LEU A 194 29.48 -9.50 18.62
N THR A 195 30.62 -9.94 18.08
CA THR A 195 31.87 -10.02 18.84
C THR A 195 32.23 -8.63 19.39
N ARG A 196 33.13 -8.57 20.37
CA ARG A 196 33.51 -7.27 20.97
C ARG A 196 34.07 -6.31 19.93
N GLU A 197 34.79 -6.83 18.95
CA GLU A 197 35.37 -6.10 17.82
C GLU A 197 34.30 -5.61 16.85
N GLU A 198 33.39 -6.49 16.38
CA GLU A 198 32.28 -6.09 15.50
C GLU A 198 31.38 -5.02 16.17
N ARG A 199 31.15 -5.10 17.48
CA ARG A 199 30.38 -4.07 18.22
C ARG A 199 31.09 -2.72 18.22
N HIS A 200 32.40 -2.73 18.33
CA HIS A 200 33.20 -1.51 18.31
C HIS A 200 33.14 -0.90 16.91
N GLU A 201 33.39 -1.69 15.87
CA GLU A 201 33.35 -1.24 14.47
C GLU A 201 31.98 -0.70 14.06
N LYS A 202 30.89 -1.39 14.46
CA LYS A 202 29.53 -0.90 14.23
C LYS A 202 29.25 0.43 14.96
N LYS A 203 29.77 0.61 16.18
CA LYS A 203 29.64 1.87 16.91
C LYS A 203 30.45 2.99 16.26
N GLU A 204 31.63 2.71 15.75
CA GLU A 204 32.45 3.70 15.06
C GLU A 204 31.80 4.13 13.73
N LEU A 205 31.28 3.19 12.94
CA LEU A 205 30.51 3.49 11.73
C LEU A 205 29.26 4.33 12.03
N GLN A 206 28.55 4.03 13.13
CA GLN A 206 27.39 4.80 13.55
C GLN A 206 27.75 6.24 13.97
N LYS A 207 28.90 6.42 14.64
CA LYS A 207 29.41 7.77 14.97
C LYS A 207 29.77 8.55 13.70
N ILE A 208 30.42 7.91 12.74
CA ILE A 208 30.81 8.52 11.46
C ILE A 208 29.57 8.97 10.68
N GLU A 209 28.53 8.11 10.61
CA GLU A 209 27.30 8.45 9.90
C GLU A 209 26.56 9.62 10.56
N ALA A 210 26.38 9.58 11.89
CA ALA A 210 25.69 10.67 12.59
C ALA A 210 26.45 12.01 12.50
N LYS A 211 27.78 11.97 12.36
CA LYS A 211 28.60 13.18 12.15
C LYS A 211 28.44 13.82 10.77
N LYS A 212 27.83 13.14 9.80
CA LYS A 212 27.52 13.73 8.48
C LYS A 212 26.42 14.78 8.58
N ASP A 213 25.37 14.48 9.35
CA ASP A 213 24.20 15.36 9.50
C ASP A 213 24.35 16.34 10.68
N HIS A 214 25.12 15.95 11.70
CA HIS A 214 25.39 16.76 12.89
C HIS A 214 26.88 16.64 13.26
N PRO A 215 27.76 17.56 12.83
CA PRO A 215 29.21 17.51 13.08
C PRO A 215 29.59 17.21 14.53
N THR A 216 28.84 17.73 15.49
CA THR A 216 29.07 17.50 16.93
C THR A 216 28.41 16.23 17.49
N ALA A 217 27.88 15.34 16.65
CA ALA A 217 27.28 14.09 17.07
C ALA A 217 28.26 13.22 17.88
N TYR A 218 27.76 12.66 18.98
CA TYR A 218 28.54 11.87 19.95
C TYR A 218 29.70 12.60 20.65
N GLU A 219 29.87 13.92 20.44
CA GLU A 219 30.77 14.71 21.27
C GLU A 219 30.21 14.84 22.69
N PRO A 220 31.04 14.78 23.74
CA PRO A 220 30.60 14.98 25.11
C PRO A 220 29.89 16.33 25.29
N TRP A 221 28.92 16.37 26.21
CA TRP A 221 28.37 17.63 26.69
C TRP A 221 29.43 18.32 27.55
N THR A 222 29.75 19.57 27.22
CA THR A 222 30.67 20.39 28.04
C THR A 222 29.89 21.12 29.12
N ILE A 223 30.59 21.60 30.15
CA ILE A 223 30.00 22.42 31.21
C ILE A 223 29.37 23.69 30.61
N SER A 224 30.03 24.30 29.64
CA SER A 224 29.52 25.47 28.92
C SER A 224 28.22 25.17 28.15
N ASN A 225 28.10 24.00 27.53
CA ASN A 225 26.86 23.59 26.85
C ASN A 225 25.70 23.42 27.84
N ASP A 226 25.97 22.85 29.02
CA ASP A 226 24.96 22.67 30.05
C ASP A 226 24.52 23.99 30.67
N GLU A 227 25.45 24.92 30.90
CA GLU A 227 25.15 26.28 31.36
C GLU A 227 24.35 27.05 30.33
N PHE A 228 24.74 26.97 29.06
CA PHE A 228 23.99 27.58 27.96
C PHE A 228 22.56 27.03 27.86
N LEU A 229 22.40 25.70 27.92
CA LEU A 229 21.09 25.05 27.95
C LEU A 229 20.23 25.54 29.12
N LYS A 230 20.78 25.57 30.33
CA LYS A 230 20.07 26.03 31.54
C LYS A 230 19.64 27.48 31.43
N ASN A 231 20.55 28.35 31.01
CA ASN A 231 20.29 29.78 30.91
C ASN A 231 19.24 30.07 29.85
N TYR A 232 19.36 29.45 28.68
CA TYR A 232 18.41 29.66 27.59
C TYR A 232 17.02 29.06 27.88
N TRP A 233 16.96 27.90 28.55
CA TRP A 233 15.69 27.25 28.91
C TRP A 233 14.89 28.06 29.93
N ASN A 234 15.58 28.56 30.96
CA ASN A 234 15.00 29.30 32.08
C ASN A 234 14.94 30.83 31.87
N ASP A 235 15.24 31.32 30.66
CA ASP A 235 15.12 32.74 30.35
C ASP A 235 13.63 33.15 30.33
N GLU A 236 13.21 33.88 31.37
CA GLU A 236 11.83 34.38 31.52
C GLU A 236 11.46 35.42 30.46
N SER A 237 12.45 36.04 29.81
CA SER A 237 12.21 36.96 28.70
C SER A 237 11.91 36.22 27.39
N ASN A 238 12.25 34.93 27.31
CA ASN A 238 12.00 34.08 26.16
C ASN A 238 10.56 33.53 26.15
N LYS A 239 9.73 34.10 25.26
CA LYS A 239 8.31 33.75 25.07
C LYS A 239 8.06 32.62 24.06
N GLN A 240 9.12 31.99 23.52
CA GLN A 240 8.99 30.88 22.58
C GLN A 240 8.38 29.66 23.27
N SER A 241 7.64 28.86 22.50
CA SER A 241 7.15 27.55 22.95
C SER A 241 8.32 26.58 23.18
N ASN A 242 8.08 25.53 23.97
CA ASN A 242 9.13 24.54 24.27
C ASN A 242 9.71 23.90 23.01
N ASP A 243 8.89 23.62 21.99
CA ASP A 243 9.39 23.04 20.74
C ASP A 243 10.24 24.04 19.92
N GLU A 244 9.87 25.34 19.92
CA GLU A 244 10.68 26.39 19.27
C GLU A 244 12.01 26.61 20.00
N LYS A 245 12.02 26.60 21.34
CA LYS A 245 13.25 26.64 22.14
C LYS A 245 14.15 25.46 21.80
N ILE A 246 13.57 24.26 21.64
CA ILE A 246 14.34 23.07 21.28
C ILE A 246 14.94 23.20 19.88
N ASP A 247 14.18 23.71 18.90
CA ASP A 247 14.67 23.86 17.53
C ASP A 247 15.81 24.88 17.45
N GLU A 248 15.71 26.01 18.17
CA GLU A 248 16.79 27.00 18.24
C GLU A 248 18.04 26.46 18.97
N LEU A 249 17.84 25.67 20.04
CA LEU A 249 18.93 25.00 20.73
C LEU A 249 19.63 23.95 19.83
N CYS A 250 18.90 23.31 18.91
CA CYS A 250 19.50 22.39 17.94
C CYS A 250 20.44 23.13 17.00
N GLU A 251 20.04 24.31 16.51
CA GLU A 251 20.85 25.14 15.62
C GLU A 251 22.09 25.70 16.34
N LYS A 252 21.91 26.28 17.54
CA LYS A 252 23.00 26.94 18.27
C LYS A 252 24.07 25.98 18.81
N LEU A 253 23.68 24.76 19.16
CA LEU A 253 24.60 23.75 19.68
C LEU A 253 25.03 22.74 18.63
N ASP A 254 24.48 22.85 17.41
CA ASP A 254 24.67 21.92 16.30
C ASP A 254 24.38 20.46 16.72
N ARG A 255 23.29 20.28 17.47
CA ARG A 255 22.87 18.99 18.05
C ARG A 255 21.52 18.57 17.52
N SER A 256 21.27 17.26 17.51
CA SER A 256 19.96 16.74 17.16
C SER A 256 18.89 17.03 18.23
N LYS A 257 17.63 17.16 17.79
CA LYS A 257 16.44 17.37 18.65
C LYS A 257 16.33 16.33 19.77
N GLY A 258 16.63 15.07 19.46
CA GLY A 258 16.66 14.00 20.46
C GLY A 258 17.79 14.17 21.50
N GLY A 259 18.95 14.66 21.06
CA GLY A 259 20.09 14.95 21.95
C GLY A 259 19.76 16.05 22.95
N ILE A 260 19.15 17.14 22.48
CA ILE A 260 18.71 18.27 23.31
C ILE A 260 17.65 17.84 24.32
N LYS A 261 16.57 17.18 23.87
CA LYS A 261 15.52 16.64 24.75
C LYS A 261 16.07 15.69 25.81
N SER A 262 16.97 14.78 25.43
CA SER A 262 17.59 13.86 26.38
C SER A 262 18.47 14.57 27.40
N ARG A 263 19.13 15.67 27.02
CA ARG A 263 20.01 16.42 27.92
C ARG A 263 19.23 17.29 28.89
N LEU A 264 18.22 18.01 28.41
CA LEU A 264 17.30 18.81 29.23
C LEU A 264 16.70 17.97 30.37
N LYS A 265 16.20 16.76 30.04
CA LYS A 265 15.72 15.79 31.03
C LYS A 265 16.76 15.39 32.07
N LYS A 266 18.02 15.18 31.65
CA LYS A 266 19.12 14.87 32.59
C LYS A 266 19.50 16.05 33.48
N LEU A 267 19.21 17.27 33.04
CA LEU A 267 19.41 18.50 33.82
C LEU A 267 18.18 18.85 34.68
N GLY A 268 17.10 18.07 34.60
CA GLY A 268 15.86 18.30 35.34
C GLY A 268 15.00 19.43 34.76
N LEU A 269 15.17 19.73 33.47
CA LEU A 269 14.46 20.77 32.73
C LEU A 269 13.50 20.06 31.76
N ASP A 270 12.31 19.68 32.21
CA ASP A 270 11.28 19.01 31.39
C ASP A 270 10.11 19.95 31.07
#